data_AF-U6MI54-F1
#
_entry.id   AF-U6MI54-F1
#
_cell.length_a   1.000
_cell.length_b   1.000
_cell.length_c   1.000
_cell.angle_alpha   90.00
_cell.angle_beta   90.00
_cell.angle_gamma   90.00
#
_symmetry.space_group_name_H-M   'P 1'
#
loop_
_entity.id
_entity.type
_entity.pdbx_description
1 polymer ?
#
loop_
_entity_poly.entity_id
_entity_poly.type
_entity_poly.pdbx_seq_one_letter_code
_entity_poly.pdbx_strand_id
1 'polypeptide(L)'
;MHHSPAQVLVSSSSSSSSSSGSSSSSSDGNGGFFYWSKGKKLQAAVVLFIEGVMSCCIFATPPLRVAAAVAIFGLALSVLLSGNLGFLPHLTAALCLALLDDRLLGVAAPLAPSRTFLERCALMSGRVVLGTIVGGYFLIYTAGSLNHLCKIWMRPGVSAPAWVLALCKEMSLLCICNGYGLFAVVTTGRLELVLEELHQTTEEKPVWLEVSLPYKPGTQQQDCDVNSPPPWLLSGHFPRLDWRLWFVPLRLKAALKGVVAGKRLLQQQLQQQQQQAPLQASAAAAEGCCQTRGSPLSPEGPMQLYPSFWQPLIQRISAREPAVLQLLGPQGEALKQLPPPMAIRVSLYDYRMTPPEGYPPYAAFFPEGWNHLTPQEILKLEKDLVQWTIGRWWMRRQQHEIDCFVFSENYLPPGDFSQH
;
A
#
# COMPACT_ATOMS: atom_id res chain seq x y z
N MET A 1 25.65 -35.93 34.00
CA MET A 1 25.82 -37.07 33.08
C MET A 1 24.78 -36.90 31.98
N HIS A 2 25.10 -36.11 30.95
CA HIS A 2 25.60 -36.60 29.66
C HIS A 2 24.73 -37.73 29.09
N HIS A 3 23.93 -37.42 28.07
CA HIS A 3 24.29 -37.79 26.69
C HIS A 3 23.42 -37.05 25.68
N SER A 4 24.13 -36.47 24.70
CA SER A 4 23.68 -36.00 23.40
C SER A 4 24.36 -36.93 22.35
N PRO A 5 24.25 -36.71 21.03
CA PRO A 5 23.36 -37.42 20.10
C PRO A 5 24.13 -38.27 19.07
N ALA A 6 23.42 -39.07 18.27
CA ALA A 6 24.00 -39.87 17.19
C ALA A 6 23.80 -39.21 15.81
N GLN A 7 24.93 -39.01 15.11
CA GLN A 7 25.06 -38.72 13.68
C GLN A 7 25.04 -40.02 12.85
N VAL A 8 24.52 -39.99 11.62
CA VAL A 8 24.85 -40.92 10.52
C VAL A 8 24.81 -40.10 9.22
N LEU A 9 25.96 -39.63 8.72
CA LEU A 9 26.81 -40.22 7.65
C LEU A 9 26.15 -40.24 6.25
N VAL A 10 26.55 -39.26 5.43
CA VAL A 10 26.37 -39.21 3.97
C VAL A 10 27.64 -39.77 3.33
N SER A 11 27.49 -40.80 2.50
CA SER A 11 28.57 -41.40 1.72
C SER A 11 28.75 -40.69 0.37
N SER A 12 30.00 -40.42 0.06
CA SER A 12 30.50 -39.94 -1.23
C SER A 12 30.73 -41.12 -2.19
N SER A 13 30.38 -40.93 -3.46
CA SER A 13 31.00 -41.69 -4.56
C SER A 13 31.08 -40.81 -5.80
N SER A 14 32.31 -40.62 -6.26
CA SER A 14 32.70 -39.94 -7.49
C SER A 14 32.78 -40.98 -8.62
N SER A 15 32.21 -40.65 -9.78
CA SER A 15 32.69 -41.22 -11.05
C SER A 15 32.49 -40.20 -12.17
N SER A 16 33.61 -39.87 -12.80
CA SER A 16 33.76 -38.99 -13.93
C SER A 16 33.47 -39.73 -15.24
N SER A 17 32.63 -39.18 -16.10
CA SER A 17 32.74 -39.41 -17.54
C SER A 17 32.33 -38.14 -18.30
N SER A 18 33.30 -37.64 -19.06
CA SER A 18 33.22 -36.50 -19.96
C SER A 18 32.41 -36.84 -21.20
N SER A 19 31.37 -36.06 -21.50
CA SER A 19 30.88 -35.90 -22.87
C SER A 19 30.52 -34.45 -23.11
N SER A 20 31.26 -33.87 -24.05
CA SER A 20 31.15 -32.51 -24.55
C SER A 20 29.86 -32.36 -25.36
N GLY A 21 28.88 -31.65 -24.79
CA GLY A 21 27.70 -31.15 -25.48
C GLY A 21 27.54 -29.67 -25.16
N SER A 22 27.97 -28.83 -26.08
CA SER A 22 27.79 -27.37 -26.05
C SER A 22 26.31 -27.04 -26.24
N SER A 23 25.56 -27.02 -25.16
CA SER A 23 24.27 -26.31 -25.09
C SER A 23 24.48 -25.11 -24.18
N SER A 24 24.57 -23.94 -24.79
CA SER A 24 24.56 -22.63 -24.14
C SER A 24 23.22 -22.44 -23.42
N SER A 25 23.11 -22.99 -22.21
CA SER A 25 22.10 -22.59 -21.25
C SER A 25 22.52 -21.22 -20.74
N SER A 26 21.95 -20.17 -21.31
CA SER A 26 21.86 -18.86 -20.70
C SER A 26 21.22 -19.03 -19.33
N SER A 27 22.06 -19.18 -18.31
CA SER A 27 21.72 -19.00 -16.92
C SER A 27 21.36 -17.53 -16.75
N ASP A 28 20.12 -17.19 -17.12
CA ASP A 28 19.47 -15.98 -16.65
C ASP A 28 19.46 -16.09 -15.13
N GLY A 29 20.37 -15.34 -14.49
CA GLY A 29 20.34 -15.03 -13.07
C GLY A 29 19.11 -14.19 -12.76
N ASN A 30 17.92 -14.74 -13.01
CA ASN A 30 16.67 -14.18 -12.55
C ASN A 30 16.60 -14.45 -11.05
N GLY A 31 17.19 -13.55 -10.26
CA GLY A 31 16.57 -13.22 -8.97
C GLY A 31 15.07 -13.06 -9.23
N GLY A 32 14.22 -13.66 -8.38
CA GLY A 32 12.78 -13.91 -8.61
C GLY A 32 11.88 -12.69 -8.78
N PHE A 33 12.26 -11.74 -9.63
CA PHE A 33 11.64 -10.48 -9.90
C PHE A 33 10.71 -10.63 -11.11
N PHE A 34 9.58 -11.32 -10.93
CA PHE A 34 8.54 -11.47 -11.95
C PHE A 34 8.07 -10.13 -12.54
N TYR A 35 8.20 -9.06 -11.76
CA TYR A 35 7.91 -7.68 -12.17
C TYR A 35 8.83 -7.12 -13.26
N TRP A 36 9.95 -7.77 -13.64
CA TRP A 36 10.78 -7.38 -14.82
C TRP A 36 10.70 -8.41 -15.95
N SER A 37 9.81 -9.40 -15.83
CA SER A 37 9.65 -10.44 -16.83
C SER A 37 9.04 -9.91 -18.14
N LYS A 38 9.31 -10.60 -19.26
CA LYS A 38 8.70 -10.32 -20.57
C LYS A 38 7.21 -10.75 -20.63
N GLY A 39 6.73 -11.52 -19.66
CA GLY A 39 5.40 -12.14 -19.63
C GLY A 39 4.27 -11.30 -19.03
N LYS A 40 4.53 -10.05 -18.60
CA LYS A 40 3.56 -9.21 -17.88
C LYS A 40 2.22 -9.03 -18.60
N LYS A 41 2.25 -8.83 -19.92
CA LYS A 41 1.03 -8.62 -20.72
C LYS A 41 0.13 -9.86 -20.70
N LEU A 42 0.75 -11.05 -20.80
CA LEU A 42 0.04 -12.32 -20.70
C LEU A 42 -0.52 -12.52 -19.29
N GLN A 43 0.28 -12.26 -18.25
CA GLN A 43 -0.16 -12.35 -16.86
C GLN A 43 -1.36 -11.41 -16.60
N ALA A 44 -1.29 -10.16 -17.05
CA ALA A 44 -2.38 -9.20 -16.93
C ALA A 44 -3.63 -9.68 -17.69
N ALA A 45 -3.49 -10.20 -18.91
CA ALA A 45 -4.60 -10.75 -19.67
C ALA A 45 -5.25 -11.95 -18.97
N VAL A 46 -4.45 -12.85 -18.38
CA VAL A 46 -4.92 -14.00 -17.60
C VAL A 46 -5.69 -13.53 -16.36
N VAL A 47 -5.14 -12.57 -15.60
CA VAL A 47 -5.81 -12.02 -14.41
C VAL A 47 -7.15 -11.38 -14.82
N LEU A 48 -7.17 -10.54 -15.86
CA LEU A 48 -8.41 -9.91 -16.33
C LEU A 48 -9.44 -10.93 -16.83
N PHE A 49 -8.98 -12.00 -17.49
CA PHE A 49 -9.87 -13.07 -17.92
C PHE A 49 -10.47 -13.82 -16.72
N ILE A 50 -9.67 -14.13 -15.71
CA ILE A 50 -10.15 -14.83 -14.50
C ILE A 50 -11.08 -13.91 -13.70
N GLU A 51 -10.63 -12.70 -13.36
CA GLU A 51 -11.39 -11.75 -12.54
C GLU A 51 -12.66 -11.23 -13.24
N GLY A 52 -12.65 -11.13 -14.56
CA GLY A 52 -13.82 -10.71 -15.36
C GLY A 52 -14.67 -11.89 -15.81
N VAL A 53 -14.18 -12.63 -16.81
CA VAL A 53 -14.96 -13.65 -17.52
C VAL A 53 -15.27 -14.85 -16.64
N MET A 54 -14.27 -15.40 -15.94
CA MET A 54 -14.48 -16.57 -15.07
C MET A 54 -15.32 -16.23 -13.84
N SER A 55 -15.21 -15.03 -13.27
CA SER A 55 -16.12 -14.57 -12.22
C SER A 55 -17.59 -14.59 -12.67
N CYS A 56 -17.89 -14.23 -13.92
CA CYS A 56 -19.25 -14.36 -14.44
C CYS A 56 -19.70 -15.82 -14.57
N CYS A 57 -18.79 -16.74 -14.87
CA CYS A 57 -19.08 -18.18 -14.95
C CYS A 57 -19.47 -18.81 -13.61
N ILE A 58 -19.27 -18.14 -12.48
CA ILE A 58 -19.79 -18.56 -11.16
C ILE A 58 -21.32 -18.77 -11.20
N PHE A 59 -22.03 -17.93 -11.97
CA PHE A 59 -23.49 -17.96 -12.08
C PHE A 59 -24.00 -18.85 -13.23
N ALA A 60 -23.10 -19.56 -13.92
CA ALA A 60 -23.43 -20.36 -15.10
C ALA A 60 -23.76 -21.83 -14.73
N THR A 61 -23.66 -22.74 -15.70
CA THR A 61 -23.92 -24.17 -15.51
C THR A 61 -22.89 -24.81 -14.58
N PRO A 62 -23.19 -25.97 -13.95
CA PRO A 62 -22.28 -26.64 -13.01
C PRO A 62 -20.83 -26.81 -13.48
N PRO A 63 -20.52 -27.25 -14.73
CA PRO A 63 -19.13 -27.39 -15.16
C PRO A 63 -18.41 -26.04 -15.27
N LEU A 64 -19.11 -24.99 -15.72
CA LEU A 64 -18.55 -23.64 -15.81
C LEU A 64 -18.31 -23.01 -14.44
N ARG A 65 -19.21 -23.26 -13.48
CA ARG A 65 -19.03 -22.83 -12.09
C ARG A 65 -17.81 -23.47 -11.44
N VAL A 66 -17.60 -24.77 -11.65
CA VAL A 66 -16.42 -25.48 -11.13
C VAL A 66 -15.15 -24.99 -11.81
N ALA A 67 -15.18 -24.79 -13.14
CA ALA A 67 -14.05 -24.20 -13.86
C ALA A 67 -13.68 -22.82 -13.33
N ALA A 68 -14.68 -21.97 -13.05
CA ALA A 68 -14.48 -20.66 -12.41
C ALA A 68 -13.85 -20.80 -11.02
N ALA A 69 -14.36 -21.71 -10.19
CA ALA A 69 -13.82 -21.96 -8.85
C ALA A 69 -12.34 -22.38 -8.90
N VAL A 70 -11.99 -23.30 -9.80
CA VAL A 70 -10.59 -23.76 -9.98
C VAL A 70 -9.70 -22.62 -10.48
N ALA A 71 -10.16 -21.82 -11.45
CA ALA A 71 -9.39 -20.71 -11.99
C ALA A 71 -9.13 -19.61 -10.93
N ILE A 72 -10.16 -19.22 -10.18
CA ILE A 72 -10.07 -18.20 -9.13
C ILE A 72 -9.22 -18.72 -7.95
N PHE A 73 -9.40 -19.98 -7.55
CA PHE A 73 -8.56 -20.60 -6.52
C PHE A 73 -7.10 -20.69 -6.95
N GLY A 74 -6.83 -21.09 -8.19
CA GLY A 74 -5.49 -21.14 -8.76
C GLY A 74 -4.82 -19.76 -8.78
N LEU A 75 -5.57 -18.72 -9.16
CA LEU A 75 -5.10 -17.33 -9.09
C LEU A 75 -4.79 -16.93 -7.64
N ALA A 76 -5.70 -17.18 -6.69
CA ALA A 76 -5.49 -16.88 -5.27
C ALA A 76 -4.24 -17.60 -4.70
N LEU A 77 -4.04 -18.88 -5.06
CA LEU A 77 -2.85 -19.64 -4.66
C LEU A 77 -1.58 -19.07 -5.29
N SER A 78 -1.63 -18.67 -6.57
CA SER A 78 -0.48 -18.03 -7.22
C SER A 78 -0.09 -16.72 -6.54
N VAL A 79 -1.07 -15.94 -6.06
CA VAL A 79 -0.83 -14.72 -5.28
C VAL A 79 -0.19 -15.07 -3.93
N LEU A 80 -0.64 -16.13 -3.25
CA LEU A 80 -0.03 -16.59 -1.99
C LEU A 80 1.41 -17.07 -2.15
N LEU A 81 1.73 -17.70 -3.28
CA LEU A 81 3.08 -18.21 -3.57
C LEU A 81 4.03 -17.10 -4.04
N SER A 82 3.51 -16.09 -4.74
CA SER A 82 4.33 -15.01 -5.31
C SER A 82 4.49 -13.81 -4.38
N GLY A 83 3.60 -13.64 -3.39
CA GLY A 83 3.67 -12.52 -2.46
C GLY A 83 2.79 -12.73 -1.24
N ASN A 84 2.79 -11.74 -0.35
CA ASN A 84 1.95 -11.75 0.85
C ASN A 84 0.92 -10.63 0.79
N LEU A 85 -0.30 -10.97 0.38
CA LEU A 85 -1.47 -10.08 0.44
C LEU A 85 -2.29 -10.30 1.74
N GLY A 86 -1.62 -10.81 2.78
CA GLY A 86 -2.20 -11.21 4.05
C GLY A 86 -3.24 -12.31 3.91
N PHE A 87 -4.40 -12.12 4.55
CA PHE A 87 -5.47 -13.13 4.63
C PHE A 87 -6.46 -13.08 3.45
N LEU A 88 -6.37 -12.08 2.58
CA LEU A 88 -7.34 -11.86 1.50
C LEU A 88 -7.40 -13.01 0.49
N PRO A 89 -6.26 -13.58 0.02
CA PRO A 89 -6.32 -14.73 -0.87
C PRO A 89 -6.84 -15.99 -0.17
N HIS A 90 -6.62 -16.16 1.15
CA HIS A 90 -7.21 -17.26 1.92
C HIS A 90 -8.73 -17.17 1.98
N LEU A 91 -9.28 -15.97 2.19
CA LEU A 91 -10.73 -15.77 2.13
C LEU A 91 -11.28 -16.11 0.75
N THR A 92 -10.60 -15.68 -0.30
CA THR A 92 -10.99 -15.98 -1.69
C THR A 92 -10.97 -17.48 -1.94
N ALA A 93 -9.91 -18.17 -1.50
CA ALA A 93 -9.78 -19.62 -1.60
C ALA A 93 -10.88 -20.36 -0.82
N ALA A 94 -11.22 -19.90 0.39
CA ALA A 94 -12.30 -20.45 1.19
C ALA A 94 -13.67 -20.27 0.52
N LEU A 95 -13.92 -19.09 -0.08
CA LEU A 95 -15.17 -18.83 -0.83
C LEU A 95 -15.28 -19.70 -2.09
N CYS A 96 -14.16 -20.05 -2.73
CA CYS A 96 -14.17 -20.97 -3.87
C CYS A 96 -14.66 -22.37 -3.49
N LEU A 97 -14.48 -22.81 -2.24
CA LEU A 97 -15.00 -24.11 -1.78
C LEU A 97 -16.53 -24.15 -1.80
N ALA A 98 -17.19 -23.02 -1.56
CA ALA A 98 -18.65 -22.91 -1.62
C ALA A 98 -19.22 -23.03 -3.06
N LEU A 99 -18.36 -23.00 -4.08
CA LEU A 99 -18.76 -23.16 -5.48
C LEU A 99 -18.75 -24.63 -5.94
N LEU A 100 -18.14 -25.52 -5.15
CA LEU A 100 -18.08 -26.94 -5.43
C LEU A 100 -19.43 -27.61 -5.13
N ASP A 101 -19.79 -28.60 -5.95
CA ASP A 101 -21.03 -29.36 -5.80
C ASP A 101 -20.85 -30.49 -4.77
N ASP A 102 -21.91 -30.83 -4.03
CA ASP A 102 -21.90 -31.90 -3.00
C ASP A 102 -21.49 -33.26 -3.60
N ARG A 103 -21.79 -33.45 -4.89
CA ARG A 103 -21.38 -34.62 -5.69
C ARG A 103 -19.87 -34.75 -5.80
N LEU A 104 -19.14 -33.65 -5.94
CA LEU A 104 -17.68 -33.64 -6.04
C LEU A 104 -17.03 -33.83 -4.66
N LEU A 105 -17.70 -33.40 -3.60
CA LEU A 105 -17.26 -33.59 -2.21
C LEU A 105 -17.57 -34.99 -1.67
N GLY A 106 -18.23 -35.85 -2.47
CA GLY A 106 -18.63 -37.19 -2.05
C GLY A 106 -19.69 -37.19 -0.94
N VAL A 107 -20.34 -36.05 -0.70
CA VAL A 107 -21.41 -35.94 0.29
C VAL A 107 -22.68 -36.46 -0.38
N ALA A 108 -23.07 -37.67 -0.01
CA ALA A 108 -24.32 -38.24 -0.49
C ALA A 108 -25.48 -37.35 -0.04
N ALA A 109 -26.19 -36.75 -0.99
CA ALA A 109 -27.44 -36.09 -0.68
C ALA A 109 -28.38 -37.13 -0.06
N PRO A 110 -28.97 -36.87 1.14
CA PRO A 110 -29.97 -37.77 1.68
C PRO A 110 -31.08 -37.95 0.65
N LEU A 111 -31.59 -39.18 0.51
CA LEU A 111 -32.69 -39.47 -0.42
C LEU A 111 -33.80 -38.45 -0.17
N ALA A 112 -34.14 -37.68 -1.21
CA ALA A 112 -35.14 -36.64 -1.10
C ALA A 112 -36.49 -37.31 -0.74
N PRO A 113 -37.06 -37.04 0.44
CA PRO A 113 -38.39 -37.56 0.77
C PRO A 113 -39.39 -37.03 -0.26
N SER A 114 -40.42 -37.83 -0.54
CA SER A 114 -41.51 -37.44 -1.43
C SER A 114 -42.18 -36.16 -0.88
N ARG A 115 -41.88 -35.02 -1.51
CA ARG A 115 -42.45 -33.73 -1.10
C ARG A 115 -43.91 -33.62 -1.51
N THR A 116 -44.76 -33.26 -0.56
CA THR A 116 -46.18 -32.93 -0.76
C THR A 116 -46.34 -31.68 -1.64
N PHE A 117 -47.54 -31.47 -2.18
CA PHE A 117 -47.84 -30.29 -3.00
C PHE A 117 -47.61 -28.97 -2.24
N LEU A 118 -48.03 -28.89 -0.97
CA LEU A 118 -47.85 -27.70 -0.12
C LEU A 118 -46.37 -27.38 0.13
N GLU A 119 -45.54 -28.39 0.37
CA GLU A 119 -44.09 -28.20 0.54
C GLU A 119 -43.42 -27.68 -0.75
N ARG A 120 -43.88 -28.13 -1.93
CA ARG A 120 -43.39 -27.61 -3.21
C ARG A 120 -43.78 -26.15 -3.41
N CYS A 121 -45.02 -25.77 -3.08
CA CYS A 121 -45.47 -24.38 -3.13
C CYS A 121 -44.69 -23.49 -2.16
N ALA A 122 -44.46 -23.95 -0.92
CA ALA A 122 -43.66 -23.23 0.08
C ALA A 122 -42.19 -23.07 -0.33
N LEU A 123 -41.58 -24.09 -0.96
CA LEU A 123 -40.23 -23.97 -1.52
C LEU A 123 -40.17 -22.99 -2.68
N MET A 124 -41.17 -23.00 -3.56
CA MET A 124 -41.23 -22.07 -4.69
C MET A 124 -41.40 -20.63 -4.20
N SER A 125 -42.28 -20.38 -3.23
CA SER A 125 -42.42 -19.04 -2.64
C SER A 125 -41.14 -18.62 -1.91
N GLY A 126 -40.51 -19.51 -1.15
CA GLY A 126 -39.21 -19.27 -0.51
C GLY A 126 -38.10 -18.94 -1.52
N ARG A 127 -38.05 -19.64 -2.66
CA ARG A 127 -37.11 -19.35 -3.76
C ARG A 127 -37.37 -18.01 -4.42
N VAL A 128 -38.63 -17.63 -4.61
CA VAL A 128 -39.01 -16.32 -5.16
C VAL A 128 -38.61 -15.23 -4.16
N VAL A 129 -38.94 -15.37 -2.88
CA VAL A 129 -38.54 -14.41 -1.83
C VAL A 129 -37.02 -14.27 -1.77
N LEU A 130 -36.29 -15.38 -1.69
CA LEU A 130 -34.82 -15.35 -1.68
C LEU A 130 -34.27 -14.72 -2.96
N GLY A 131 -34.83 -15.07 -4.12
CA GLY A 131 -34.48 -14.47 -5.41
C GLY A 131 -34.73 -12.96 -5.44
N THR A 132 -35.83 -12.47 -4.87
CA THR A 132 -36.11 -11.04 -4.76
C THR A 132 -35.15 -10.33 -3.79
N ILE A 133 -34.79 -10.96 -2.67
CA ILE A 133 -33.83 -10.40 -1.72
C ILE A 133 -32.44 -10.32 -2.36
N VAL A 134 -31.97 -11.42 -2.97
CA VAL A 134 -30.67 -11.48 -3.64
C VAL A 134 -30.64 -10.52 -4.84
N GLY A 135 -31.70 -10.48 -5.63
CA GLY A 135 -31.83 -9.54 -6.76
C GLY A 135 -31.84 -8.08 -6.30
N GLY A 136 -32.59 -7.76 -5.24
CA GLY A 136 -32.60 -6.43 -4.63
C GLY A 136 -31.24 -6.02 -4.07
N TYR A 137 -30.56 -6.92 -3.36
CA TYR A 137 -29.19 -6.71 -2.90
C TYR A 137 -28.23 -6.47 -4.07
N PHE A 138 -28.29 -7.30 -5.11
CA PHE A 138 -27.43 -7.15 -6.29
C PHE A 138 -27.70 -5.84 -7.02
N LEU A 139 -28.96 -5.41 -7.11
CA LEU A 139 -29.33 -4.14 -7.72
C LEU A 139 -28.82 -2.95 -6.91
N ILE A 140 -28.96 -2.98 -5.57
CA ILE A 140 -28.39 -1.96 -4.67
C ILE A 140 -26.87 -1.95 -4.76
N TYR A 141 -26.22 -3.10 -4.75
CA TYR A 141 -24.78 -3.25 -4.88
C TYR A 141 -24.28 -2.72 -6.23
N THR A 142 -24.98 -3.04 -7.32
CA THR A 142 -24.66 -2.56 -8.67
C THR A 142 -24.85 -1.05 -8.76
N ALA A 143 -25.97 -0.51 -8.26
CA ALA A 143 -26.23 0.93 -8.18
C ALA A 143 -25.16 1.66 -7.32
N GLY A 144 -24.75 1.04 -6.22
CA GLY A 144 -23.63 1.49 -5.40
C GLY A 144 -22.28 1.47 -6.15
N SER A 145 -22.08 0.46 -7.01
CA SER A 145 -20.91 0.34 -7.87
C SER A 145 -20.91 1.35 -9.02
N LEU A 146 -22.09 1.77 -9.52
CA LEU A 146 -22.21 2.91 -10.45
C LEU A 146 -21.67 4.20 -9.81
N ASN A 147 -21.63 4.32 -8.48
CA ASN A 147 -20.96 5.45 -7.83
C ASN A 147 -19.43 5.46 -8.06
N HIS A 148 -18.81 4.36 -8.47
CA HIS A 148 -17.43 4.40 -8.95
C HIS A 148 -17.29 5.17 -10.28
N LEU A 149 -18.35 5.31 -11.08
CA LEU A 149 -18.38 6.26 -12.21
C LEU A 149 -18.35 7.71 -11.70
N CYS A 150 -18.87 7.99 -10.51
CA CYS A 150 -18.73 9.31 -9.88
C CYS A 150 -17.25 9.66 -9.60
N LYS A 151 -16.36 8.67 -9.46
CA LYS A 151 -14.90 8.90 -9.35
C LYS A 151 -14.27 9.43 -10.65
N ILE A 152 -14.94 9.31 -11.80
CA ILE A 152 -14.52 9.99 -13.05
C ILE A 152 -14.47 11.51 -12.82
N TRP A 153 -15.41 12.03 -12.03
CA TRP A 153 -15.51 13.43 -11.65
C TRP A 153 -14.63 13.81 -10.44
N MET A 154 -13.88 12.86 -9.89
CA MET A 154 -12.84 13.12 -8.88
C MET A 154 -11.44 13.19 -9.52
N ARG A 155 -11.36 13.15 -10.86
CA ARG A 155 -10.10 13.39 -11.58
C ARG A 155 -9.72 14.88 -11.45
N PRO A 156 -8.43 15.20 -11.24
CA PRO A 156 -7.99 16.59 -11.19
C PRO A 156 -8.36 17.31 -12.50
N GLY A 157 -9.09 18.42 -12.37
CA GLY A 157 -9.56 19.25 -13.49
C GLY A 157 -11.00 19.02 -13.95
N VAL A 158 -11.72 18.04 -13.39
CA VAL A 158 -13.15 17.80 -13.69
C VAL A 158 -13.96 18.12 -12.43
N SER A 159 -14.84 19.13 -12.49
CA SER A 159 -15.74 19.46 -11.38
C SER A 159 -16.98 18.56 -11.41
N ALA A 160 -17.19 17.78 -10.35
CA ALA A 160 -18.41 16.97 -10.20
C ALA A 160 -19.66 17.86 -10.07
N PRO A 161 -20.79 17.50 -10.70
CA PRO A 161 -22.07 18.15 -10.45
C PRO A 161 -22.46 18.07 -8.97
N ALA A 162 -23.05 19.14 -8.43
CA ALA A 162 -23.39 19.23 -7.00
C ALA A 162 -24.28 18.08 -6.50
N TRP A 163 -25.22 17.60 -7.33
CA TRP A 163 -26.09 16.48 -7.00
C TRP A 163 -25.33 15.15 -6.85
N VAL A 164 -24.25 14.96 -7.61
CA VAL A 164 -23.40 13.76 -7.53
C VAL A 164 -22.65 13.76 -6.19
N LEU A 165 -22.12 14.91 -5.79
CA LEU A 165 -21.42 15.07 -4.51
C LEU A 165 -22.37 14.86 -3.32
N ALA A 166 -23.58 15.42 -3.39
CA ALA A 166 -24.60 15.22 -2.35
C ALA A 166 -24.99 13.74 -2.23
N LEU A 167 -25.26 13.06 -3.34
CA LEU A 167 -25.56 11.64 -3.35
C LEU A 167 -24.40 10.79 -2.82
N CYS A 168 -23.17 11.08 -3.23
CA CYS A 168 -21.97 10.40 -2.71
C CYS A 168 -21.85 10.57 -1.20
N LYS A 169 -22.14 11.77 -0.67
CA LYS A 169 -22.08 12.06 0.77
C LYS A 169 -23.10 11.23 1.55
N GLU A 170 -24.36 11.21 1.13
CA GLU A 170 -25.40 10.41 1.80
C GLU A 170 -25.08 8.90 1.74
N MET A 171 -24.68 8.41 0.55
CA MET A 171 -24.35 7.00 0.36
C MET A 171 -23.03 6.58 1.02
N SER A 172 -22.15 7.54 1.36
CA SER A 172 -20.91 7.26 2.10
C SER A 172 -21.17 6.80 3.54
N LEU A 173 -22.28 7.22 4.15
CA LEU A 173 -22.68 6.77 5.50
C LEU A 173 -23.01 5.29 5.53
N LEU A 174 -23.56 4.77 4.44
CA LEU A 174 -23.83 3.35 4.24
C LEU A 174 -22.58 2.56 3.84
N CYS A 175 -21.43 3.24 3.74
CA CYS A 175 -20.17 2.76 3.19
C CYS A 175 -20.23 2.27 1.74
N ILE A 176 -21.39 2.17 1.10
CA ILE A 176 -21.59 1.62 -0.25
C ILE A 176 -20.64 2.23 -1.30
N CYS A 177 -20.31 3.51 -1.15
CA CYS A 177 -19.55 4.29 -2.12
C CYS A 177 -18.04 4.40 -1.84
N ASN A 178 -17.55 3.75 -0.79
CA ASN A 178 -16.17 3.91 -0.34
C ASN A 178 -15.15 3.24 -1.27
N GLY A 179 -13.89 3.70 -1.20
CA GLY A 179 -12.78 2.99 -1.85
C GLY A 179 -12.43 1.74 -1.05
N TYR A 180 -12.84 0.57 -1.53
CA TYR A 180 -12.56 -0.71 -0.89
C TYR A 180 -11.26 -1.38 -1.36
N GLY A 181 -10.57 -0.79 -2.33
CA GLY A 181 -9.28 -1.28 -2.79
C GLY A 181 -8.16 -0.89 -1.83
N LEU A 182 -7.59 -1.87 -1.14
CA LEU A 182 -6.44 -1.70 -0.24
C LEU A 182 -5.25 -1.01 -0.94
N PHE A 183 -5.08 -1.30 -2.24
CA PHE A 183 -4.06 -0.73 -3.11
C PHE A 183 -4.64 -0.46 -4.51
N ALA A 184 -5.70 0.35 -4.60
CA ALA A 184 -6.36 0.67 -5.87
C ALA A 184 -5.43 1.35 -6.90
N VAL A 185 -4.30 1.92 -6.45
CA VAL A 185 -3.24 2.47 -7.30
C VAL A 185 -1.93 1.80 -6.94
N VAL A 186 -1.39 1.01 -7.86
CA VAL A 186 -0.04 0.43 -7.72
C VAL A 186 0.97 1.53 -8.02
N THR A 187 1.96 1.70 -7.14
CA THR A 187 3.01 2.72 -7.28
C THR A 187 4.35 2.04 -7.56
N THR A 188 5.21 2.70 -8.33
CA THR A 188 6.57 2.20 -8.65
C THR A 188 7.61 2.53 -7.58
N GLY A 189 7.26 3.45 -6.67
CA GLY A 189 8.04 3.80 -5.49
C GLY A 189 7.14 3.94 -4.28
N ARG A 190 7.70 3.67 -3.11
CA ARG A 190 7.01 3.62 -1.83
C ARG A 190 7.58 4.69 -0.93
N LEU A 191 6.73 5.62 -0.49
CA LEU A 191 7.14 6.57 0.53
C LEU A 191 7.08 5.93 1.90
N GLU A 192 8.11 6.13 2.71
CA GLU A 192 8.23 5.59 4.07
C GLU A 192 8.61 6.68 5.06
N LEU A 193 7.99 6.64 6.24
CA LEU A 193 8.45 7.42 7.39
C LEU A 193 9.57 6.67 8.10
N VAL A 194 10.69 7.34 8.27
CA VAL A 194 11.85 6.86 9.01
C VAL A 194 11.98 7.68 10.28
N LEU A 195 12.06 7.00 11.41
CA LEU A 195 12.25 7.59 12.72
C LEU A 195 13.72 7.48 13.09
N GLU A 196 14.32 8.56 13.56
CA GLU A 196 15.71 8.55 14.02
C GLU A 196 15.76 9.12 15.44
N GLU A 197 16.42 8.42 16.35
CA GLU A 197 16.62 8.83 17.73
C GLU A 197 18.02 9.39 17.93
N LEU A 198 18.10 10.60 18.46
CA LEU A 198 19.36 11.22 18.85
C LEU A 198 19.79 10.69 20.21
N HIS A 199 20.89 9.95 20.22
CA HIS A 199 21.50 9.41 21.43
C HIS A 199 22.78 10.16 21.75
N GLN A 200 22.95 10.52 23.03
CA GLN A 200 24.19 11.06 23.55
C GLN A 200 24.69 10.13 24.66
N THR A 201 25.79 9.45 24.39
CA THR A 201 26.56 8.75 25.42
C THR A 201 27.54 9.74 26.05
N THR A 202 27.85 9.59 27.34
CA THR A 202 28.67 10.52 28.14
C THR A 202 30.03 10.86 27.51
N GLU A 203 30.54 10.03 26.60
CA GLU A 203 31.86 10.17 25.97
C GLU A 203 31.83 10.44 24.46
N GLU A 204 30.66 10.37 23.80
CA GLU A 204 30.57 10.44 22.34
C GLU A 204 29.74 11.63 21.84
N LYS A 205 30.03 12.07 20.61
CA LYS A 205 29.20 13.05 19.91
C LYS A 205 27.78 12.49 19.74
N PRO A 206 26.74 13.32 19.79
CA PRO A 206 25.38 12.85 19.61
C PRO A 206 25.21 12.23 18.21
N VAL A 207 24.77 10.97 18.16
CA VAL A 207 24.57 10.20 16.92
C VAL A 207 23.08 9.95 16.70
N TRP A 208 22.62 10.15 15.46
CA TRP A 208 21.28 9.77 15.03
C TRP A 208 21.26 8.27 14.71
N LEU A 209 20.39 7.53 15.39
CA LEU A 209 20.18 6.11 15.17
C LEU A 209 18.79 5.87 14.61
N GLU A 210 18.72 5.22 13.45
CA GLU A 210 17.44 4.88 12.80
C GLU A 210 16.70 3.82 13.62
N VAL A 211 15.46 4.11 14.00
CA VAL A 211 14.56 3.15 14.65
C VAL A 211 13.97 2.25 13.57
N SER A 212 14.49 1.04 13.50
CA SER A 212 14.11 0.00 12.57
C SER A 212 12.79 -0.64 12.97
N LEU A 213 11.98 -0.94 11.96
CA LEU A 213 10.73 -1.67 12.10
C LEU A 213 10.88 -3.04 11.42
N PRO A 214 10.57 -4.16 12.09
CA PRO A 214 10.93 -5.50 11.61
C PRO A 214 10.42 -5.86 10.22
N TYR A 215 9.31 -5.25 9.78
CA TYR A 215 8.66 -5.57 8.52
C TYR A 215 8.76 -4.45 7.47
N LYS A 216 9.62 -3.46 7.71
CA LYS A 216 9.95 -2.41 6.76
C LYS A 216 11.09 -2.82 5.81
N PRO A 217 11.15 -2.23 4.60
CA PRO A 217 12.22 -2.51 3.65
C PRO A 217 13.56 -2.01 4.18
N GLY A 218 14.60 -2.85 4.03
CA GLY A 218 15.96 -2.51 4.45
C GLY A 218 16.23 -2.70 5.95
N THR A 219 15.37 -3.39 6.70
CA THR A 219 15.62 -3.71 8.11
C THR A 219 16.26 -5.09 8.25
N GLN A 220 17.39 -5.18 8.97
CA GLN A 220 17.92 -6.46 9.46
C GLN A 220 18.17 -6.36 10.96
N GLN A 221 17.30 -6.99 11.76
CA GLN A 221 17.42 -7.40 13.17
C GLN A 221 17.84 -6.31 14.20
N GLN A 222 18.84 -5.50 13.91
CA GLN A 222 19.39 -4.43 14.73
C GLN A 222 19.75 -3.15 13.94
N ASP A 223 20.06 -3.25 12.63
CA ASP A 223 20.48 -2.13 11.78
C ASP A 223 19.63 -1.98 10.50
N CYS A 224 19.61 -0.76 9.96
CA CYS A 224 18.97 -0.48 8.68
C CYS A 224 19.99 -0.62 7.54
N ASP A 225 19.99 -1.77 6.87
CA ASP A 225 20.80 -2.05 5.69
C ASP A 225 19.90 -2.21 4.45
N VAL A 226 20.13 -1.35 3.46
CA VAL A 226 19.45 -1.35 2.16
C VAL A 226 19.68 -2.66 1.39
N ASN A 227 20.75 -3.39 1.70
CA ASN A 227 21.03 -4.71 1.13
C ASN A 227 20.25 -5.86 1.78
N SER A 228 19.48 -5.58 2.85
CA SER A 228 18.66 -6.59 3.51
C SER A 228 17.56 -7.09 2.57
N PRO A 229 17.37 -8.42 2.45
CA PRO A 229 16.27 -8.97 1.68
C PRO A 229 14.92 -8.59 2.31
N PRO A 230 13.83 -8.57 1.53
CA PRO A 230 12.49 -8.43 2.07
C PRO A 230 12.22 -9.50 3.15
N PRO A 231 11.67 -9.14 4.32
CA PRO A 231 11.38 -10.13 5.36
C PRO A 231 10.28 -11.08 4.89
N TRP A 232 10.45 -12.37 5.18
CA TRP A 232 9.41 -13.36 4.91
C TRP A 232 8.30 -13.23 5.96
N LEU A 233 7.09 -12.99 5.48
CA LEU A 233 5.89 -12.92 6.31
C LEU A 233 5.07 -14.19 6.09
N LEU A 234 4.67 -14.85 7.17
CA LEU A 234 3.72 -15.95 7.10
C LEU A 234 2.42 -15.48 6.41
N SER A 235 1.91 -16.28 5.47
CA SER A 235 0.68 -15.97 4.75
C SER A 235 -0.48 -15.76 5.74
N GLY A 236 -1.11 -14.59 5.72
CA GLY A 236 -2.18 -14.23 6.67
C GLY A 236 -1.75 -13.37 7.85
N HIS A 237 -0.46 -13.19 8.12
CA HIS A 237 0.02 -12.30 9.18
C HIS A 237 0.16 -10.86 8.69
N PHE A 238 -0.49 -9.93 9.39
CA PHE A 238 -0.30 -8.48 9.23
C PHE A 238 0.31 -7.88 10.50
N PRO A 239 1.56 -7.38 10.43
CA PRO A 239 2.17 -6.68 11.56
C PRO A 239 1.39 -5.40 11.88
N ARG A 240 0.72 -5.36 13.03
CA ARG A 240 -0.26 -4.30 13.32
C ARG A 240 0.33 -2.89 13.32
N LEU A 241 1.54 -2.72 13.85
CA LEU A 241 2.18 -1.40 13.93
C LEU A 241 2.69 -0.96 12.55
N ASP A 242 3.52 -1.76 11.89
CA ASP A 242 4.06 -1.47 10.57
C ASP A 242 2.95 -1.23 9.54
N TRP A 243 1.88 -2.03 9.61
CA TRP A 243 0.70 -1.87 8.75
C TRP A 243 0.00 -0.52 8.96
N ARG A 244 -0.13 -0.05 10.21
CA ARG A 244 -0.71 1.28 10.48
C ARG A 244 0.21 2.39 10.00
N LEU A 245 1.51 2.22 10.18
CA LEU A 245 2.53 3.18 9.75
C LEU A 245 2.63 3.27 8.22
N TRP A 246 2.35 2.17 7.51
CA TRP A 246 2.32 2.09 6.05
C TRP A 246 1.43 3.16 5.39
N PHE A 247 0.29 3.47 6.01
CA PHE A 247 -0.67 4.42 5.42
C PHE A 247 -0.38 5.88 5.73
N VAL A 248 0.51 6.18 6.67
CA VAL A 248 0.81 7.55 7.08
C VAL A 248 1.49 8.34 5.94
N PRO A 249 2.54 7.83 5.27
CA PRO A 249 3.12 8.50 4.09
C PRO A 249 2.12 8.75 2.96
N LEU A 250 1.17 7.84 2.75
CA LEU A 250 0.16 7.96 1.68
C LEU A 250 -0.76 9.16 1.94
N ARG A 251 -1.18 9.35 3.20
CA ARG A 251 -1.95 10.53 3.62
C ARG A 251 -1.13 11.81 3.52
N LEU A 252 0.12 11.76 3.97
CA LEU A 252 1.02 12.92 3.95
C LEU A 252 1.27 13.40 2.52
N LYS A 253 1.56 12.49 1.58
CA LYS A 253 1.75 12.83 0.17
C LYS A 253 0.51 13.49 -0.42
N ALA A 254 -0.68 12.99 -0.08
CA ALA A 254 -1.94 13.59 -0.54
C ALA A 254 -2.14 15.00 0.03
N ALA A 255 -1.84 15.20 1.33
CA ALA A 255 -1.89 16.50 1.97
C ALA A 255 -0.89 17.49 1.36
N LEU A 256 0.38 17.09 1.19
CA LEU A 256 1.41 17.92 0.56
C LEU A 256 1.04 18.30 -0.88
N LYS A 257 0.55 17.34 -1.67
CA LYS A 257 0.04 17.63 -3.04
C LYS A 257 -1.17 18.57 -3.01
N GLY A 258 -2.09 18.38 -2.07
CA GLY A 258 -3.28 19.21 -1.89
C GLY A 258 -2.95 20.64 -1.50
N VAL A 259 -1.99 20.85 -0.59
CA VAL A 259 -1.48 22.17 -0.21
C VAL A 259 -0.80 22.86 -1.39
N VAL A 260 0.01 22.14 -2.17
CA VAL A 260 0.65 22.68 -3.39
C VAL A 260 -0.39 23.03 -4.46
N ALA A 261 -1.39 22.18 -4.67
CA ALA A 261 -2.49 22.44 -5.60
C ALA A 261 -3.35 23.63 -5.14
N GLY A 262 -3.64 23.73 -3.84
CA GLY A 262 -4.37 24.83 -3.22
C GLY A 262 -3.63 26.16 -3.36
N LYS A 263 -2.31 26.18 -3.14
CA LYS A 263 -1.46 27.36 -3.38
C LYS A 263 -1.50 27.80 -4.86
N ARG A 264 -1.45 26.86 -5.80
CA ARG A 264 -1.56 27.16 -7.24
C ARG A 264 -2.94 27.69 -7.63
N LEU A 265 -4.01 27.12 -7.08
CA LEU A 265 -5.39 27.60 -7.30
C LEU A 265 -5.59 28.99 -6.73
N LEU A 266 -5.11 29.25 -5.51
CA LEU A 266 -5.15 30.58 -4.90
C LEU A 266 -4.36 31.59 -5.73
N GLN A 267 -3.18 31.20 -6.24
CA GLN A 267 -2.36 32.04 -7.10
C GLN A 267 -3.01 32.31 -8.46
N GLN A 268 -3.70 31.33 -9.04
CA GLN A 268 -4.52 31.52 -10.25
C GLN A 268 -5.73 32.43 -9.99
N GLN A 269 -6.39 32.31 -8.84
CA GLN A 269 -7.50 33.19 -8.46
C GLN A 269 -7.02 34.63 -8.22
N LEU A 270 -5.87 34.81 -7.56
CA LEU A 270 -5.24 36.12 -7.37
C LEU A 270 -4.83 36.74 -8.72
N GLN A 271 -4.30 35.94 -9.66
CA GLN A 271 -4.01 36.42 -11.02
C GLN A 271 -5.27 36.78 -11.81
N GLN A 272 -6.36 36.02 -11.69
CA GLN A 272 -7.63 36.35 -12.33
C GLN A 272 -8.25 37.62 -11.74
N GLN A 273 -8.17 37.82 -10.42
CA GLN A 273 -8.61 39.07 -9.77
C GLN A 273 -7.78 40.28 -10.22
N GLN A 274 -6.45 40.13 -10.35
CA GLN A 274 -5.61 41.21 -10.87
C GLN A 274 -5.88 41.55 -12.34
N GLN A 275 -6.28 40.57 -13.16
CA GLN A 275 -6.65 40.82 -14.56
C GLN A 275 -8.05 41.41 -14.71
N GLN A 276 -8.96 41.22 -13.74
CA GLN A 276 -10.30 41.82 -13.73
C GLN A 276 -10.36 43.19 -13.02
N ALA A 277 -9.32 43.57 -12.28
CA ALA A 277 -9.22 44.85 -11.59
C ALA A 277 -9.47 46.10 -12.47
N PRO A 278 -9.10 46.16 -13.77
CA PRO A 278 -9.37 47.34 -14.60
C PRO A 278 -10.86 47.51 -14.94
N LEU A 279 -11.67 46.44 -14.88
CA LEU A 279 -13.09 46.48 -15.29
C LEU A 279 -14.06 46.73 -14.12
N GLN A 280 -13.66 46.44 -12.87
CA GLN A 280 -14.49 46.67 -11.69
C GLN A 280 -14.26 48.04 -11.02
N ALA A 281 -13.14 48.71 -11.29
CA ALA A 281 -12.89 50.07 -10.82
C ALA A 281 -13.89 51.11 -11.37
N SER A 282 -14.57 50.80 -12.49
CA SER A 282 -15.63 51.62 -13.08
C SER A 282 -17.03 51.35 -12.48
N ALA A 283 -17.24 50.25 -11.77
CA ALA A 283 -18.54 49.87 -11.22
C ALA A 283 -18.64 50.11 -9.70
N ALA A 284 -17.51 50.13 -8.98
CA ALA A 284 -17.47 50.30 -7.53
C ALA A 284 -17.68 51.75 -7.03
N ALA A 285 -17.89 52.72 -7.92
CA ALA A 285 -18.23 54.09 -7.53
C ALA A 285 -19.73 54.29 -7.21
N ALA A 286 -20.58 53.25 -7.34
CA ALA A 286 -22.04 53.38 -7.22
C ALA A 286 -22.69 52.58 -6.07
N GLU A 287 -21.98 51.72 -5.34
CA GLU A 287 -22.61 50.93 -4.26
C GLU A 287 -21.77 50.98 -2.98
N GLY A 288 -21.93 52.09 -2.25
CA GLY A 288 -21.55 52.18 -0.85
C GLY A 288 -22.57 51.47 0.04
N CYS A 289 -22.06 50.80 1.06
CA CYS A 289 -22.78 50.29 2.23
C CYS A 289 -23.40 48.88 2.12
N CYS A 290 -22.58 47.86 2.37
CA CYS A 290 -22.97 46.64 3.10
C CYS A 290 -21.69 45.89 3.54
N GLN A 291 -21.22 46.17 4.76
CA GLN A 291 -20.16 45.39 5.41
C GLN A 291 -20.76 44.06 5.89
N THR A 292 -20.61 42.99 5.11
CA THR A 292 -20.78 41.62 5.63
C THR A 292 -19.54 41.24 6.44
N ARG A 293 -19.73 41.19 7.77
CA ARG A 293 -18.82 40.56 8.75
C ARG A 293 -18.36 39.21 8.24
N GLY A 294 -17.08 39.10 7.89
CA GLY A 294 -16.40 37.80 7.80
C GLY A 294 -16.40 37.16 9.18
N SER A 295 -16.97 35.97 9.30
CA SER A 295 -16.75 35.12 10.46
C SER A 295 -15.25 34.86 10.60
N PRO A 296 -14.67 34.98 11.81
CA PRO A 296 -13.27 34.69 12.02
C PRO A 296 -13.08 33.18 11.81
N LEU A 297 -12.29 32.84 10.78
CA LEU A 297 -11.66 31.53 10.70
C LEU A 297 -10.85 31.35 11.99
N SER A 298 -11.30 30.43 12.85
CA SER A 298 -10.52 29.96 13.99
C SER A 298 -9.12 29.56 13.54
N PRO A 299 -8.08 29.80 14.35
CA PRO A 299 -6.72 29.42 14.02
C PRO A 299 -6.56 27.91 14.26
N GLU A 300 -7.02 27.09 13.32
CA GLU A 300 -6.63 25.69 13.29
C GLU A 300 -5.18 25.63 12.81
N GLY A 301 -4.27 25.30 13.72
CA GLY A 301 -2.86 25.08 13.41
C GLY A 301 -2.63 23.91 12.45
N PRO A 302 -1.37 23.54 12.14
CA PRO A 302 -1.02 22.42 11.24
C PRO A 302 -1.41 21.00 11.74
N MET A 303 -2.44 20.89 12.58
CA MET A 303 -3.04 19.65 13.07
C MET A 303 -4.10 19.17 12.06
N GLN A 304 -3.95 18.13 11.25
CA GLN A 304 -3.62 16.75 11.61
C GLN A 304 -2.82 16.11 10.47
N LEU A 305 -1.53 16.45 10.37
CA LEU A 305 -0.64 15.77 9.42
C LEU A 305 -0.54 14.26 9.70
N TYR A 306 -0.67 13.88 10.98
CA TYR A 306 -0.60 12.51 11.46
C TYR A 306 -1.92 11.98 12.04
N PRO A 307 -2.14 10.65 12.05
CA PRO A 307 -3.24 10.04 12.80
C PRO A 307 -3.13 10.28 14.31
N SER A 308 -4.27 10.20 15.01
CA SER A 308 -4.37 10.41 16.47
C SER A 308 -3.45 9.52 17.32
N PHE A 309 -3.05 8.34 16.82
CA PHE A 309 -2.15 7.45 17.55
C PHE A 309 -0.67 7.85 17.45
N TRP A 310 -0.31 8.78 16.57
CA TRP A 310 1.09 9.12 16.26
C TRP A 310 1.84 9.74 17.44
N GLN A 311 1.29 10.80 18.03
CA GLN A 311 1.93 11.48 19.16
C GLN A 311 2.07 10.56 20.39
N PRO A 312 1.04 9.77 20.79
CA PRO A 312 1.22 8.76 21.83
C PRO A 312 2.30 7.72 21.49
N LEU A 313 2.44 7.31 20.23
CA LEU A 313 3.47 6.37 19.81
C LEU A 313 4.88 6.94 20.04
N ILE A 314 5.13 8.16 19.57
CA ILE A 314 6.43 8.83 19.71
C ILE A 314 6.78 9.02 21.20
N GLN A 315 5.83 9.46 22.02
CA GLN A 315 6.02 9.63 23.47
C GLN A 315 6.34 8.30 24.18
N ARG A 316 5.71 7.20 23.77
CA ARG A 316 5.94 5.88 24.39
C ARG A 316 7.27 5.27 23.96
N ILE A 317 7.70 5.53 22.73
CA ILE A 317 9.04 5.18 22.25
C ILE A 317 10.10 5.96 23.04
N SER A 318 9.93 7.28 23.20
CA SER A 318 10.88 8.11 23.97
C SER A 318 10.91 7.76 25.46
N ALA A 319 9.76 7.41 26.04
CA ALA A 319 9.65 6.95 27.43
C ALA A 319 10.14 5.51 27.66
N ARG A 320 10.63 4.82 26.62
CA ARG A 320 11.10 3.42 26.66
C ARG A 320 10.06 2.43 27.19
N GLU A 321 8.78 2.61 26.84
CA GLU A 321 7.70 1.71 27.28
C GLU A 321 7.96 0.28 26.75
N PRO A 322 8.10 -0.73 27.63
CA PRO A 322 8.51 -2.08 27.20
C PRO A 322 7.58 -2.72 26.18
N ALA A 323 6.27 -2.47 26.29
CA ALA A 323 5.25 -2.99 25.39
C ALA A 323 5.37 -2.42 23.96
N VAL A 324 5.80 -1.17 23.82
CA VAL A 324 6.01 -0.53 22.51
C VAL A 324 7.35 -0.96 21.92
N LEU A 325 8.41 -0.99 22.74
CA LEU A 325 9.72 -1.44 22.29
C LEU A 325 9.72 -2.90 21.83
N GLN A 326 8.93 -3.78 22.45
CA GLN A 326 8.77 -5.16 21.98
C GLN A 326 8.26 -5.24 20.52
N LEU A 327 7.48 -4.25 20.06
CA LEU A 327 7.00 -4.19 18.67
C LEU A 327 8.11 -3.87 17.67
N LEU A 328 9.22 -3.28 18.12
CA LEU A 328 10.40 -2.98 17.32
C LEU A 328 11.32 -4.20 17.15
N GLY A 329 10.98 -5.33 17.78
CA GLY A 329 11.77 -6.56 17.69
C GLY A 329 13.10 -6.46 18.45
N PRO A 330 14.20 -7.06 17.96
CA PRO A 330 15.46 -7.15 18.70
C PRO A 330 16.10 -5.79 18.98
N GLN A 331 15.99 -4.83 18.06
CA GLN A 331 16.44 -3.46 18.30
C GLN A 331 15.70 -2.80 19.47
N GLY A 332 14.40 -3.11 19.64
CA GLY A 332 13.64 -2.63 20.79
C GLY A 332 14.20 -3.10 22.13
N GLU A 333 14.69 -4.33 22.22
CA GLU A 333 15.38 -4.83 23.42
C GLU A 333 16.71 -4.11 23.66
N ALA A 334 17.44 -3.75 22.60
CA ALA A 334 18.65 -2.93 22.72
C ALA A 334 18.31 -1.51 23.20
N LEU A 335 17.25 -0.89 22.66
CA LEU A 335 16.79 0.45 23.05
C LEU A 335 16.32 0.49 24.52
N LYS A 336 15.80 -0.61 25.08
CA LYS A 336 15.45 -0.68 26.52
C LYS A 336 16.65 -0.45 27.44
N GLN A 337 17.86 -0.79 27.00
CA GLN A 337 19.08 -0.67 27.80
C GLN A 337 19.68 0.74 27.72
N LEU A 338 19.25 1.54 26.74
CA LEU A 338 19.75 2.90 26.52
C LEU A 338 18.89 3.93 27.26
N PRO A 339 19.47 5.08 27.63
CA PRO A 339 18.70 6.19 28.18
C PRO A 339 17.66 6.70 27.16
N PRO A 340 16.63 7.43 27.63
CA PRO A 340 15.70 8.14 26.76
C PRO A 340 16.44 9.02 25.75
N PRO A 341 15.96 9.11 24.49
CA PRO A 341 16.62 9.88 23.45
C PRO A 341 16.47 11.38 23.72
N MET A 342 17.45 12.18 23.28
CA MET A 342 17.38 13.64 23.41
C MET A 342 16.35 14.26 22.46
N ALA A 343 16.25 13.69 21.26
CA ALA A 343 15.33 14.12 20.23
C ALA A 343 14.96 12.93 19.32
N ILE A 344 13.78 12.99 18.71
CA ILE A 344 13.33 12.08 17.66
C ILE A 344 13.06 12.87 16.41
N ARG A 345 13.75 12.54 15.31
CA ARG A 345 13.54 13.11 13.99
C ARG A 345 12.65 12.18 13.16
N VAL A 346 11.77 12.78 12.38
CA VAL A 346 10.88 12.09 11.45
C VAL A 346 11.18 12.56 10.04
N SER A 347 11.65 11.63 9.22
CA SER A 347 12.06 11.88 7.84
C SER A 347 11.21 11.08 6.86
N LEU A 348 10.87 11.67 5.73
CA LEU A 348 10.21 11.00 4.61
C LEU A 348 11.26 10.48 3.64
N TYR A 349 11.21 9.19 3.35
CA TYR A 349 12.07 8.54 2.37
C TYR A 349 11.27 8.01 1.19
N ASP A 350 11.84 8.03 -0.01
CA ASP A 350 11.34 7.30 -1.18
C ASP A 350 12.14 6.00 -1.31
N TYR A 351 11.45 4.87 -1.28
CA TYR A 351 12.00 3.54 -1.46
C TYR A 351 11.56 2.97 -2.81
N ARG A 352 12.50 2.38 -3.53
CA ARG A 352 12.24 1.65 -4.77
C ARG A 352 12.94 0.32 -4.73
N MET A 353 12.44 -0.63 -5.52
CA MET A 353 13.15 -1.88 -5.73
C MET A 353 14.33 -1.64 -6.67
N THR A 354 15.48 -2.20 -6.33
CA THR A 354 16.66 -2.13 -7.21
C THR A 354 16.39 -2.98 -8.46
N PRO A 355 16.68 -2.47 -9.67
CA PRO A 355 16.56 -3.25 -10.90
C PRO A 355 17.49 -4.47 -10.88
N PRO A 356 17.14 -5.57 -11.56
CA PRO A 356 18.01 -6.74 -11.68
C PRO A 356 19.30 -6.40 -12.44
N GLU A 357 20.32 -7.24 -12.26
CA GLU A 357 21.61 -7.10 -12.94
C GLU A 357 21.43 -7.00 -14.47
N GLY A 358 22.14 -6.05 -15.09
CA GLY A 358 22.02 -5.75 -16.52
C GLY A 358 21.04 -4.62 -16.86
N TYR A 359 20.21 -4.15 -15.91
CA TYR A 359 19.43 -2.91 -16.06
C TYR A 359 20.09 -1.77 -15.28
N PRO A 360 20.13 -0.54 -15.82
CA PRO A 360 20.70 0.57 -15.08
C PRO A 360 19.76 1.04 -13.95
N PRO A 361 20.29 1.71 -12.91
CA PRO A 361 19.52 1.99 -11.70
C PRO A 361 18.26 2.85 -11.93
N TYR A 362 18.29 3.74 -12.92
CA TYR A 362 17.13 4.58 -13.23
C TYR A 362 15.97 3.80 -13.88
N ALA A 363 16.18 2.53 -14.26
CA ALA A 363 15.08 1.64 -14.65
C ALA A 363 14.05 1.45 -13.52
N ALA A 364 14.44 1.68 -12.25
CA ALA A 364 13.53 1.67 -11.10
C ALA A 364 12.40 2.70 -11.20
N PHE A 365 12.55 3.72 -12.04
CA PHE A 365 11.53 4.75 -12.27
C PHE A 365 10.60 4.40 -13.44
N PHE A 366 11.09 3.59 -14.39
CA PHE A 366 10.41 3.30 -15.67
C PHE A 366 10.44 1.79 -15.99
N PRO A 367 9.63 0.99 -15.28
CA PRO A 367 9.67 -0.46 -15.37
C PRO A 367 9.01 -1.07 -16.62
N GLU A 368 8.33 -0.27 -17.44
CA GLU A 368 7.69 -0.71 -18.69
C GLU A 368 8.61 -0.62 -19.93
N GLY A 369 9.89 -0.30 -19.71
CA GLY A 369 10.83 -0.05 -20.81
C GLY A 369 10.76 1.41 -21.28
N TRP A 370 11.76 1.83 -22.05
CA TRP A 370 12.00 3.25 -22.32
C TRP A 370 11.98 3.49 -23.82
N ASN A 371 10.83 3.93 -24.31
CA ASN A 371 10.69 4.27 -25.72
C ASN A 371 10.76 5.79 -25.96
N HIS A 372 10.85 6.60 -24.89
CA HIS A 372 10.62 8.05 -24.96
C HIS A 372 11.57 8.92 -24.12
N LEU A 373 12.57 8.36 -23.41
CA LEU A 373 13.51 9.18 -22.63
C LEU A 373 14.55 9.81 -23.56
N THR A 374 14.66 11.13 -23.52
CA THR A 374 15.71 11.87 -24.21
C THR A 374 17.06 11.69 -23.48
N PRO A 375 18.20 11.80 -24.18
CA PRO A 375 19.52 11.71 -23.54
C PRO A 375 19.71 12.72 -22.38
N GLN A 376 19.09 13.89 -22.49
CA GLN A 376 19.14 14.92 -21.44
C GLN A 376 18.38 14.49 -20.16
N GLU A 377 17.24 13.82 -20.32
CA GLU A 377 16.47 13.29 -19.19
C GLU A 377 17.21 12.16 -18.49
N ILE A 378 17.88 11.28 -19.25
CA ILE A 378 18.73 10.22 -18.69
C ILE A 378 19.84 10.83 -17.85
N LEU A 379 20.55 11.82 -18.38
CA LEU A 379 21.64 12.48 -17.66
C LEU A 379 21.15 13.21 -16.40
N LYS A 380 19.93 13.75 -16.42
CA LYS A 380 19.28 14.32 -15.23
C LYS A 380 18.98 13.25 -14.17
N LEU A 381 18.48 12.09 -14.58
CA LEU A 381 18.20 10.96 -13.69
C LEU A 381 19.47 10.39 -13.07
N GLU A 382 20.53 10.23 -13.86
CA GLU A 382 21.84 9.77 -13.38
C GLU A 382 22.44 10.73 -12.34
N LYS A 383 22.25 12.04 -12.54
CA LYS A 383 22.63 13.04 -11.52
C LYS A 383 21.79 12.94 -10.24
N ASP A 384 20.48 12.72 -10.36
CA ASP A 384 19.61 12.53 -9.18
C ASP A 384 19.99 11.25 -8.42
N LEU A 385 20.33 10.18 -9.12
CA LEU A 385 20.71 8.88 -8.56
C LEU A 385 21.92 8.95 -7.60
N VAL A 386 22.80 9.94 -7.72
CA VAL A 386 23.91 10.14 -6.77
C VAL A 386 23.42 10.37 -5.34
N GLN A 387 22.21 10.92 -5.18
CA GLN A 387 21.59 11.15 -3.87
C GLN A 387 20.94 9.89 -3.29
N TRP A 388 20.83 8.80 -4.07
CA TRP A 388 20.19 7.57 -3.65
C TRP A 388 21.21 6.61 -3.05
N THR A 389 20.85 6.02 -1.91
CA THR A 389 21.55 4.84 -1.40
C THR A 389 21.00 3.61 -2.13
N ILE A 390 21.82 3.00 -2.98
CA ILE A 390 21.45 1.84 -3.79
C ILE A 390 22.02 0.58 -3.14
N GLY A 391 21.14 -0.32 -2.69
CA GLY A 391 21.50 -1.64 -2.22
C GLY A 391 21.04 -2.73 -3.18
N ARG A 392 21.29 -3.99 -2.80
CA ARG A 392 20.98 -5.17 -3.62
C ARG A 392 19.49 -5.34 -3.92
N TRP A 393 18.63 -5.04 -2.95
CA TRP A 393 17.17 -5.26 -3.07
C TRP A 393 16.40 -3.95 -3.18
N TRP A 394 16.86 -2.94 -2.44
CA TRP A 394 16.18 -1.67 -2.32
C TRP A 394 17.12 -0.54 -2.73
N MET A 395 16.54 0.58 -3.11
CA MET A 395 17.23 1.86 -3.16
C MET A 395 16.36 2.87 -2.43
N ARG A 396 16.99 3.77 -1.66
CA ARG A 396 16.28 4.77 -0.88
C ARG A 396 16.91 6.15 -1.00
N ARG A 397 16.07 7.18 -0.87
CA ARG A 397 16.52 8.58 -0.78
C ARG A 397 15.66 9.32 0.23
N GLN A 398 16.30 10.13 1.08
CA GLN A 398 15.58 11.10 1.91
C GLN A 398 14.97 12.19 1.01
N GLN A 399 13.66 12.45 1.16
CA GLN A 399 12.98 13.51 0.43
C GLN A 399 12.87 14.78 1.27
N HIS A 400 12.32 14.65 2.47
CA HIS A 400 12.04 15.78 3.37
C HIS A 400 12.22 15.35 4.81
N GLU A 401 12.77 16.23 5.63
CA GLU A 401 12.60 16.17 7.08
C GLU A 401 11.24 16.80 7.42
N ILE A 402 10.38 16.07 8.11
CA ILE A 402 9.00 16.51 8.35
C ILE A 402 8.90 17.18 9.73
N ASP A 403 9.40 16.50 10.77
CA ASP A 403 9.29 16.97 12.15
C ASP A 403 10.48 16.51 12.99
N CYS A 404 10.73 17.25 14.06
CA CYS A 404 11.69 16.90 15.10
C CYS A 404 11.07 17.14 16.49
N PHE A 405 11.02 16.09 17.30
CA PHE A 405 10.51 16.10 18.67
C PHE A 405 11.68 16.17 19.63
N VAL A 406 11.77 17.20 20.45
CA VAL A 406 12.86 17.38 21.42
C VAL A 406 12.36 17.03 22.82
N PHE A 407 13.13 16.22 23.55
CA PHE A 407 12.81 15.73 24.90
C PHE A 407 13.84 16.19 25.95
N SER A 408 15.03 16.61 25.54
CA SER A 408 16.04 17.17 26.42
C SER A 408 16.06 18.69 26.35
N GLU A 409 15.99 19.37 27.50
CA GLU A 409 16.09 20.84 27.59
C GLU A 409 17.45 21.37 27.10
N ASN A 410 18.48 20.52 27.07
CA ASN A 410 19.84 20.89 26.67
C ASN A 410 20.08 20.82 25.15
N TYR A 411 19.10 20.36 24.37
CA TYR A 411 19.20 20.25 22.92
C TYR A 411 18.29 21.28 22.25
N LEU A 412 18.90 22.29 21.62
CA LEU A 412 18.18 23.18 20.71
C LEU A 412 18.10 22.53 19.33
N PRO A 413 16.91 22.39 18.74
CA PRO A 413 16.79 21.83 17.38
C PRO A 413 17.56 22.71 16.38
N PRO A 414 18.15 22.14 15.33
CA PRO A 414 18.71 22.94 14.24
C PRO A 414 17.60 23.82 13.64
N GLY A 415 17.89 25.11 13.47
CA GLY A 415 16.88 26.14 13.20
C GLY A 415 16.05 25.94 11.91
N ASP A 416 14.80 26.38 11.99
CA ASP A 416 13.76 26.57 10.95
C ASP A 416 13.53 25.45 9.90
N PHE A 417 12.54 24.61 10.19
CA PHE A 417 11.95 23.59 9.31
C PHE A 417 11.09 24.13 8.15
N SER A 418 11.39 25.31 7.60
CA SER A 418 10.51 25.97 6.61
C SER A 418 11.19 26.58 5.38
N GLN A 419 12.43 26.18 5.07
CA GLN A 419 13.05 26.53 3.79
C GLN A 419 13.78 25.32 3.21
N HIS A 420 13.09 24.53 2.37
CA HIS A 420 13.58 24.01 1.09
C HIS A 420 12.49 23.26 0.32
#